data_AF-A0A6A2S5J4-F1
#
_entry.id   AF-A0A6A2S5J4-F1
#
_cell.length_a   1.000
_cell.length_b   1.000
_cell.length_c   1.000
_cell.angle_alpha   90.00
_cell.angle_beta   90.00
_cell.angle_gamma   90.00
#
_symmetry.space_group_name_H-M   'P 1'
#
loop_
_entity.id
_entity.type
_entity.pdbx_description
1 polymer ?
#
loop_
_entity_poly.entity_id
_entity_poly.type
_entity_poly.pdbx_seq_one_letter_code
_entity_poly.pdbx_strand_id
1 'polypeptide(L)' 'MTENVIIAIVGAVGVVAGAFAQQLVTAARDRMEAYRLAQQMQADNALLWQWNRQLVDHIYKGLGPPPPEPPENLFDHDD' A
#
# COMPACT_ATOMS: atom_id res chain seq x y z
N MET A 1 8.07 11.68 -50.45
CA MET A 1 7.85 12.81 -49.52
C MET A 1 6.63 12.56 -48.63
N THR A 2 5.46 12.32 -49.20
CA THR A 2 4.18 12.20 -48.46
C THR A 2 4.11 11.03 -47.48
N GLU A 3 4.61 9.85 -47.86
CA GLU A 3 4.63 8.65 -47.01
C GLU A 3 5.48 8.82 -45.75
N ASN A 4 6.70 9.34 -45.89
CA ASN A 4 7.59 9.63 -44.75
C ASN A 4 6.98 10.65 -43.78
N VAL A 5 6.23 11.63 -44.29
CA VAL A 5 5.53 12.62 -43.44
C VAL A 5 4.38 11.96 -42.67
N ILE A 6 3.60 11.08 -43.30
CA ILE A 6 2.53 10.33 -42.63
C ILE A 6 3.11 9.43 -41.54
N ILE A 7 4.17 8.69 -41.84
CA ILE A 7 4.85 7.82 -40.86
C ILE A 7 5.40 8.63 -39.69
N ALA A 8 6.00 9.79 -39.95
CA ALA A 8 6.51 10.66 -38.89
C ALA A 8 5.39 11.20 -37.98
N ILE A 9 4.24 11.57 -38.53
CA ILE A 9 3.08 12.04 -37.75
C ILE A 9 2.51 10.90 -36.90
N VAL A 10 2.31 9.72 -37.48
CA VAL A 10 1.80 8.54 -36.76
C VAL A 10 2.77 8.14 -35.65
N GLY A 11 4.08 8.16 -35.91
CA GLY A 11 5.11 7.90 -34.91
C GLY A 11 5.09 8.91 -33.77
N ALA A 12 5.00 10.20 -34.07
CA ALA A 12 4.92 11.26 -33.06
C ALA A 12 3.67 11.13 -32.19
N VAL A 13 2.50 10.88 -32.80
CA VAL A 13 1.24 10.68 -32.07
C VAL A 13 1.31 9.40 -31.22
N GLY A 14 1.89 8.32 -31.74
CA GLY A 14 2.07 7.07 -31.00
C GLY A 14 2.95 7.23 -29.76
N VAL A 15 4.05 7.99 -29.85
CA VAL A 15 4.93 8.28 -28.71
C VAL A 15 4.19 9.09 -27.64
N VAL A 16 3.46 10.14 -28.04
CA VAL A 16 2.71 10.98 -27.09
C VAL A 16 1.59 10.18 -26.41
N ALA A 17 0.83 9.40 -27.17
CA ALA A 17 -0.24 8.56 -26.63
C ALA A 17 0.32 7.46 -25.71
N GLY A 18 1.44 6.84 -26.08
CA GLY A 18 2.12 5.83 -25.28
C GLY A 18 2.63 6.39 -23.95
N ALA A 19 3.24 7.58 -23.96
CA ALA A 19 3.70 8.25 -22.75
C ALA A 19 2.53 8.58 -21.80
N PHE A 20 1.41 9.04 -22.34
CA PHE A 20 0.22 9.35 -21.56
C PHE A 20 -0.41 8.09 -20.94
N ALA A 21 -0.53 7.01 -21.71
CA ALA A 21 -1.01 5.73 -21.21
C ALA A 21 -0.10 5.16 -20.11
N GLN A 22 1.22 5.24 -20.28
CA GLN A 22 2.20 4.83 -19.28
C GLN A 22 2.02 5.60 -17.97
N GLN A 23 1.85 6.93 -18.05
CA GLN A 23 1.66 7.78 -16.88
C GLN A 23 0.37 7.44 -16.11
N LEU A 24 -0.71 7.13 -16.82
CA LEU A 24 -1.96 6.69 -16.20
C LEU A 24 -1.82 5.33 -15.52
N VAL A 25 -1.13 4.38 -16.14
CA VAL A 25 -0.89 3.05 -15.57
C VAL A 25 -0.02 3.15 -14.31
N THR A 26 1.04 3.94 -14.34
CA THR A 26 1.89 4.17 -13.17
C THR A 26 1.10 4.82 -12.05
N ALA A 27 0.35 5.90 -12.31
CA ALA A 27 -0.48 6.54 -11.30
C ALA A 27 -1.56 5.60 -10.73
N ALA A 28 -2.11 4.69 -11.53
CA ALA A 28 -3.06 3.69 -11.05
C ALA A 28 -2.38 2.65 -10.14
N ARG A 29 -1.18 2.18 -10.48
CA ARG A 29 -0.39 1.25 -9.65
C ARG A 29 -0.01 1.89 -8.31
N ASP A 30 0.53 3.11 -8.35
CA ASP A 30 0.94 3.84 -7.14
C ASP A 30 -0.23 4.03 -6.17
N ARG A 31 -1.43 4.32 -6.70
CA ARG A 31 -2.64 4.42 -5.88
C ARG A 31 -3.03 3.08 -5.28
N MET A 32 -3.03 2.00 -6.05
CA MET A 32 -3.38 0.67 -5.53
C MET A 32 -2.41 0.21 -4.44
N GLU A 33 -1.11 0.45 -4.61
CA GLU A 33 -0.09 0.16 -3.60
C GLU A 33 -0.30 0.99 -2.33
N ALA A 34 -0.55 2.30 -2.48
CA ALA A 34 -0.87 3.16 -1.34
C ALA A 34 -2.14 2.72 -0.60
N TYR A 35 -3.17 2.29 -1.32
CA TYR A 35 -4.39 1.74 -0.71
C TYR A 35 -4.13 0.42 0.02
N ARG A 36 -3.34 -0.49 -0.57
CA ARG A 36 -2.96 -1.76 0.07
C ARG A 36 -2.19 -1.50 1.36
N LEU A 37 -1.21 -0.61 1.32
CA LEU A 37 -0.43 -0.19 2.49
C LEU A 37 -1.33 0.43 3.56
N ALA A 38 -2.20 1.36 3.17
CA ALA A 38 -3.12 2.01 4.12
C ALA A 38 -4.07 1.00 4.79
N GLN A 39 -4.53 -0.01 4.05
CA GLN A 39 -5.39 -1.06 4.58
C GLN A 39 -4.65 -1.96 5.57
N GLN A 40 -3.41 -2.36 5.25
CA GLN A 40 -2.53 -3.11 6.16
C GLN A 40 -2.26 -2.31 7.44
N MET A 41 -1.89 -1.04 7.32
CA MET A 41 -1.68 -0.16 8.47
C MET A 41 -2.93 0.02 9.31
N GLN A 42 -4.12 0.06 8.71
CA GLN A 42 -5.37 0.18 9.45
C GLN A 42 -5.68 -1.10 10.25
N ALA A 43 -5.42 -2.28 9.67
CA ALA A 43 -5.58 -3.56 10.35
C ALA A 43 -4.60 -3.69 11.53
N ASP A 44 -3.33 -3.36 11.31
CA ASP A 44 -2.30 -3.39 12.36
C ASP A 44 -2.64 -2.42 13.49
N ASN A 45 -3.09 -1.20 13.18
CA ASN A 45 -3.46 -0.23 14.20
C ASN A 45 -4.59 -0.73 15.11
N ALA A 46 -5.55 -1.48 14.56
CA ALA A 46 -6.63 -2.06 15.36
C ALA A 46 -6.09 -3.14 16.32
N LEU A 47 -5.23 -4.03 15.83
CA LEU A 47 -4.58 -5.07 16.64
C LEU A 47 -3.67 -4.47 17.71
N LEU A 48 -2.89 -3.45 17.34
CA LEU A 48 -2.00 -2.73 18.25
C LEU A 48 -2.78 -2.03 19.36
N TRP A 49 -3.93 -1.42 19.03
CA TRP A 49 -4.80 -0.81 20.03
C TRP A 49 -5.35 -1.84 21.01
N GLN A 50 -5.83 -2.98 20.50
CA GLN A 50 -6.37 -4.05 21.34
C GLN A 50 -5.31 -4.63 22.27
N TRP A 51 -4.11 -4.90 21.75
CA TRP A 51 -3.00 -5.41 22.55
C TRP A 51 -2.56 -4.40 23.61
N ASN A 52 -2.41 -3.11 23.25
CA ASN A 52 -2.12 -2.06 24.24
C ASN A 52 -3.19 -1.99 25.33
N ARG A 53 -4.47 -2.14 24.97
CA ARG A 53 -5.55 -2.17 25.95
C ARG A 53 -5.41 -3.34 26.92
N GLN A 54 -5.04 -4.52 26.44
CA GLN A 54 -4.78 -5.70 27.27
C GLN A 54 -3.56 -5.50 28.18
N LEU A 55 -2.45 -4.95 27.65
CA LEU A 55 -1.25 -4.62 28.43
C LEU A 55 -1.59 -3.67 29.58
N VAL A 56 -2.32 -2.59 29.28
CA VAL A 56 -2.74 -1.60 30.28
C VAL A 56 -3.62 -2.26 31.35
N ASP A 57 -4.61 -3.06 30.94
CA ASP A 57 -5.50 -3.76 31.86
C ASP A 57 -4.73 -4.76 32.75
N HIS A 58 -3.75 -5.47 32.18
CA HIS A 58 -2.87 -6.39 32.90
C HIS A 58 -2.06 -5.69 33.99
N ILE A 59 -1.51 -4.51 33.69
CA ILE A 59 -0.78 -3.67 34.65
C ILE A 59 -1.71 -3.24 35.79
N TYR A 60 -2.89 -2.71 35.47
CA TYR A 60 -3.81 -2.20 36.49
C TYR A 60 -4.43 -3.30 37.36
N LYS A 61 -4.57 -4.52 36.82
CA LYS A 61 -5.00 -5.70 37.59
C LYS A 61 -3.89 -6.31 38.44
N GLY A 62 -2.64 -5.86 38.28
CA GLY A 62 -1.51 -6.35 39.07
C GLY A 62 -1.22 -7.84 38.85
N LEU A 63 -1.46 -8.36 37.64
CA LEU A 63 -1.33 -9.79 37.32
C LEU A 63 0.12 -10.29 37.35
N GLY A 64 1.10 -9.40 37.49
CA GLY A 64 2.52 -9.74 37.53
C GLY A 64 3.05 -10.20 36.16
N PRO A 65 4.34 -10.56 36.06
CA PRO A 65 4.90 -11.11 34.83
C PRO A 65 4.42 -12.55 34.56
N PRO A 66 4.33 -12.98 33.29
CA PRO A 66 4.64 -12.24 32.06
C PRO A 66 3.48 -11.35 31.56
N PRO A 67 3.77 -10.32 30.75
CA PRO A 67 2.73 -9.54 30.08
C PRO A 67 2.00 -10.38 29.01
N PRO A 68 0.79 -9.94 28.60
CA PRO A 68 0.11 -10.48 27.42
C PRO A 68 1.00 -10.44 26.18
N GLU A 69 1.05 -11.57 25.46
CA GLU A 69 1.81 -11.69 24.23
C GLU A 69 1.18 -10.86 23.09
N PRO A 70 1.99 -10.34 22.15
CA PRO A 70 1.46 -9.67 20.98
C PRO A 70 0.67 -10.63 20.08
N PRO A 71 -0.33 -10.14 19.33
CA PRO A 71 -1.01 -10.95 18.31
C PRO A 71 -0.02 -11.48 17.27
N GLU A 72 -0.14 -12.75 16.90
CA GLU A 72 0.80 -13.43 15.98
C GLU A 72 0.93 -12.75 14.62
N ASN A 73 -0.14 -12.12 14.14
CA ASN A 73 -0.23 -11.47 12.83
C ASN A 73 0.00 -9.95 12.86
N LEU A 74 0.46 -9.40 13.99
CA LEU A 74 0.72 -7.96 14.10
C LEU A 74 1.96 -7.59 13.27
N PHE A 75 1.77 -6.75 12.24
CA PHE A 75 2.79 -6.40 11.24
C PHE A 75 3.27 -7.56 10.35
N ASP A 76 2.57 -8.70 10.38
CA ASP A 76 2.89 -9.83 9.52
C ASP A 76 2.08 -9.73 8.22
N HIS A 77 2.73 -9.18 7.20
CA HIS A 77 2.19 -9.07 5.85
C HIS A 77 3.11 -9.86 4.93
N ASP A 78 2.85 -11.16 4.75
CA ASP A 78 3.52 -11.96 3.71
C ASP A 78 3.44 -11.21 2.36
N ASP A 79 4.61 -10.92 1.77
CA ASP A 79 4.76 -10.22 0.48
C ASP A 79 4.17 -11.02 -0.71
#